data_AF-A0A517P7K3-F1
#
_entry.id   AF-A0A517P7K3-F1
#
_cell.length_a   1.000
_cell.length_b   1.000
_cell.length_c   1.000
_cell.angle_alpha   90.00
_cell.angle_beta   90.00
_cell.angle_gamma   90.00
#
_symmetry.space_group_name_H-M   'P 1'
#
loop_
_entity.id
_entity.type
_entity.pdbx_description
1 polymer ?
#
loop_
_entity_poly.entity_id
_entity_poly.type
_entity_poly.pdbx_seq_one_letter_code
_entity_poly.pdbx_strand_id
1 'polypeptide(L)'
;MSEERTDEPTDAQIVARVTDLLAHLWMVRTFVKHSEEAEEYEDLLELPRAAFDVARAVETRLDDVPALRRMLAKKVPKLRRAADEFRVHAAAASTHTNWQQAVISLDAVVAGLAALLPAKVAPPASPRLPTSPRSPTSPLPASPRPSPPRSAP
;
A
#
# COMPACT_ATOMS: atom_id res chain seq x y z
N MET A 1 26.19 -27.78 -12.69
CA MET A 1 25.14 -27.11 -11.89
C MET A 1 25.36 -25.63 -12.06
N SER A 2 24.59 -24.99 -12.93
CA SER A 2 24.69 -23.55 -13.16
C SER A 2 24.01 -22.84 -12.01
N GLU A 3 24.75 -22.01 -11.27
CA GLU A 3 24.21 -21.12 -10.25
C GLU A 3 23.18 -20.18 -10.89
N GLU A 4 21.92 -20.29 -10.47
CA GLU A 4 20.85 -19.38 -10.85
C GLU A 4 21.12 -18.03 -10.18
N ARG A 5 21.77 -17.14 -10.92
CA ARG A 5 21.96 -15.75 -10.50
C ARG A 5 20.59 -15.06 -10.56
N THR A 6 19.91 -14.95 -9.44
CA THR A 6 18.87 -13.92 -9.25
C THR A 6 19.57 -12.56 -9.15
N ASP A 7 19.95 -12.00 -10.30
CA ASP A 7 20.42 -10.61 -10.38
C ASP A 7 19.23 -9.67 -10.14
N GLU A 8 19.42 -8.63 -9.32
CA GLU A 8 18.41 -7.58 -9.13
C GLU A 8 18.17 -6.88 -10.47
N PRO A 9 16.91 -6.63 -10.87
CA PRO A 9 16.61 -5.94 -12.11
C PRO A 9 17.20 -4.53 -12.12
N THR A 10 17.81 -4.16 -13.25
CA THR A 10 18.31 -2.80 -13.48
C THR A 10 17.17 -1.77 -13.51
N ASP A 11 17.51 -0.51 -13.26
CA ASP A 11 16.58 0.62 -13.34
C ASP A 11 15.82 0.67 -14.67
N ALA A 12 16.52 0.46 -15.79
CA ALA A 12 15.89 0.41 -17.11
C ALA A 12 14.89 -0.74 -17.25
N GLN A 13 15.20 -1.93 -16.70
CA GLN A 13 14.27 -3.06 -16.71
C GLN A 13 13.04 -2.81 -15.83
N ILE A 14 13.21 -2.14 -14.68
CA ILE A 14 12.10 -1.75 -13.81
C ILE A 14 11.17 -0.79 -14.54
N VAL A 15 11.72 0.27 -15.15
CA VAL A 15 10.94 1.26 -15.89
C VAL A 15 10.22 0.62 -17.08
N ALA A 16 10.89 -0.23 -17.85
CA ALA A 16 10.27 -0.98 -18.95
C ALA A 16 9.12 -1.84 -18.45
N ARG A 17 9.33 -2.60 -17.36
CA ARG A 17 8.29 -3.45 -16.78
C ARG A 17 7.09 -2.66 -16.27
N VAL A 18 7.32 -1.53 -15.60
CA VAL A 18 6.24 -0.63 -15.17
C VAL A 18 5.47 -0.12 -16.38
N THR A 19 6.17 0.28 -17.44
CA THR A 19 5.55 0.80 -18.67
C THR A 19 4.63 -0.23 -19.32
N ASP A 20 5.08 -1.49 -19.43
CA ASP A 20 4.25 -2.59 -19.94
C ASP A 20 2.97 -2.77 -19.11
N LEU A 21 3.12 -2.79 -17.78
CA LEU A 21 1.99 -2.96 -16.86
C LEU A 21 1.02 -1.76 -16.91
N LEU A 22 1.53 -0.54 -17.09
CA LEU A 22 0.68 0.63 -17.29
C LEU A 22 -0.07 0.57 -18.62
N ALA A 23 0.50 0.00 -19.67
CA ALA A 23 -0.21 -0.20 -20.94
C ALA A 23 -1.44 -1.11 -20.74
N HIS A 24 -1.28 -2.22 -20.02
CA HIS A 24 -2.43 -3.07 -19.64
C HIS A 24 -3.47 -2.31 -18.82
N LEU A 25 -3.04 -1.50 -17.84
CA LEU A 25 -3.95 -0.70 -17.02
C LEU A 25 -4.73 0.32 -17.87
N TRP A 26 -4.09 0.96 -18.84
CA TRP A 26 -4.73 1.87 -19.79
C TRP A 26 -5.74 1.17 -20.69
N MET A 27 -5.42 -0.04 -21.17
CA MET A 27 -6.33 -0.84 -21.98
C MET A 27 -7.59 -1.23 -21.20
N VAL A 28 -7.43 -1.76 -19.99
CA VAL A 28 -8.56 -2.12 -19.11
C VAL A 28 -9.40 -0.89 -18.78
N ARG A 29 -8.77 0.23 -18.41
CA ARG A 29 -9.48 1.49 -18.16
C ARG A 29 -10.34 1.91 -19.36
N THR A 30 -9.77 1.86 -20.56
CA THR A 30 -10.45 2.32 -21.77
C THR A 30 -11.63 1.41 -22.12
N PHE A 31 -11.43 0.09 -22.01
CA PHE A 31 -12.50 -0.89 -22.17
C PHE A 31 -13.67 -0.63 -21.23
N VAL A 32 -13.41 -0.56 -19.91
CA VAL A 32 -14.47 -0.40 -18.90
C VAL A 32 -15.15 0.97 -18.99
N LYS A 33 -14.41 2.03 -19.30
CA LYS A 33 -15.00 3.38 -19.43
C LYS A 33 -16.00 3.47 -20.59
N HIS A 34 -15.81 2.67 -21.63
CA HIS A 34 -16.56 2.76 -22.88
C HIS A 34 -17.46 1.54 -23.13
N SER A 35 -17.62 0.66 -22.13
CA SER A 35 -18.56 -0.45 -22.21
C SER A 35 -19.98 0.02 -21.94
N GLU A 36 -20.95 -0.53 -22.67
CA GLU A 36 -22.37 -0.24 -22.47
C GLU A 36 -22.81 -0.59 -21.04
N GLU A 37 -22.26 -1.66 -20.45
CA GLU A 37 -22.59 -2.06 -19.08
C GLU A 37 -22.21 -1.01 -18.03
N ALA A 38 -21.26 -0.12 -18.32
CA ALA A 38 -20.89 0.96 -17.39
C ALA A 38 -21.94 2.09 -17.33
N GLU A 39 -22.86 2.16 -18.29
CA GLU A 39 -24.00 3.09 -18.26
C GLU A 39 -25.07 2.60 -17.29
N GLU A 40 -25.25 1.29 -17.18
CA GLU A 40 -26.24 0.65 -16.30
C GLU A 40 -25.68 0.30 -14.92
N TYR A 41 -24.37 0.09 -14.82
CA TYR A 41 -23.68 -0.35 -13.61
C TYR A 41 -22.59 0.66 -13.22
N GLU A 42 -23.01 1.77 -12.60
CA GLU A 42 -22.13 2.91 -12.27
C GLU A 42 -20.92 2.53 -11.40
N ASP A 43 -21.05 1.51 -10.54
CA ASP A 43 -19.95 1.00 -9.70
C ASP A 43 -18.72 0.57 -10.54
N LEU A 44 -18.90 0.20 -11.80
CA LEU A 44 -17.80 -0.12 -12.71
C LEU A 44 -16.89 1.09 -13.00
N LEU A 45 -17.42 2.31 -12.89
CA LEU A 45 -16.69 3.55 -13.17
C LEU A 45 -15.67 3.91 -12.09
N GLU A 46 -15.71 3.28 -10.92
CA GLU A 46 -14.68 3.43 -9.88
C GLU A 46 -13.31 2.93 -10.36
N LEU A 47 -13.27 1.84 -11.14
CA LEU A 47 -12.02 1.31 -11.67
C LEU A 47 -11.35 2.29 -12.66
N PRO A 48 -12.00 2.80 -13.72
CA PRO A 48 -11.40 3.77 -14.63
C PRO A 48 -10.84 5.02 -13.94
N ARG A 49 -11.50 5.50 -12.87
CA ARG A 49 -11.03 6.63 -12.05
C ARG A 49 -9.75 6.26 -11.30
N ALA A 50 -9.76 5.15 -10.56
CA ALA A 50 -8.59 4.67 -9.84
C ALA A 50 -7.41 4.35 -10.76
N ALA A 51 -7.67 3.70 -11.90
CA ALA A 51 -6.66 3.38 -12.91
C ALA A 51 -5.99 4.63 -13.47
N PHE A 52 -6.76 5.66 -13.79
CA PHE A 52 -6.24 6.96 -14.25
C PHE A 52 -5.33 7.61 -13.20
N ASP A 53 -5.81 7.70 -11.95
CA ASP A 53 -5.08 8.34 -10.85
C ASP A 53 -3.78 7.62 -10.48
N VAL A 54 -3.73 6.30 -10.69
CA VAL A 54 -2.53 5.49 -10.49
C VAL A 54 -1.58 5.68 -11.66
N ALA A 55 -2.03 5.45 -12.89
CA ALA A 55 -1.19 5.55 -14.08
C ALA A 55 -0.54 6.93 -14.19
N ARG A 56 -1.33 8.00 -14.09
CA ARG A 56 -0.81 9.38 -14.16
C ARG A 56 0.21 9.69 -13.08
N ALA A 57 -0.01 9.22 -11.85
CA ALA A 57 0.92 9.47 -10.76
C ALA A 57 2.25 8.71 -10.94
N VAL A 58 2.20 7.49 -11.45
CA VAL A 58 3.37 6.64 -11.70
C VAL A 58 4.20 7.17 -12.88
N GLU A 59 3.54 7.58 -13.97
CA GLU A 59 4.18 8.16 -15.16
C GLU A 59 5.06 9.37 -14.85
N THR A 60 4.70 10.17 -13.83
CA THR A 60 5.50 11.34 -13.42
C THR A 60 6.87 11.01 -12.79
N ARG A 61 7.20 9.73 -12.60
CA ARG A 61 8.38 9.27 -11.87
C ARG A 61 9.24 8.27 -12.65
N LEU A 62 8.98 8.05 -13.93
CA LEU A 62 9.69 7.03 -14.73
C LEU A 62 11.19 7.32 -14.90
N ASP A 63 11.62 8.54 -14.66
CA ASP A 63 13.00 9.02 -14.70
C ASP A 63 13.77 8.86 -13.37
N ASP A 64 13.09 8.61 -12.25
CA ASP A 64 13.67 8.44 -10.92
C ASP A 64 13.15 7.15 -10.28
N VAL A 65 13.89 6.05 -10.43
CA VAL A 65 13.48 4.71 -9.94
C VAL A 65 13.26 4.65 -8.42
N PRO A 66 14.11 5.27 -7.57
CA PRO A 66 13.80 5.39 -6.15
C PRO A 66 12.46 6.10 -5.87
N ALA A 67 12.15 7.22 -6.54
CA ALA A 67 10.87 7.91 -6.38
C ALA A 67 9.69 7.11 -6.97
N LEU A 68 9.90 6.43 -8.08
CA LEU A 68 8.95 5.52 -8.71
C LEU A 68 8.55 4.41 -7.75
N ARG A 69 9.51 3.68 -7.15
CA ARG A 69 9.22 2.60 -6.20
C ARG A 69 8.47 3.11 -4.97
N ARG A 70 8.78 4.31 -4.46
CA ARG A 70 8.00 4.96 -3.38
C ARG A 70 6.58 5.30 -3.82
N MET A 71 6.39 5.77 -5.07
CA MET A 71 5.07 6.05 -5.62
C MET A 71 4.25 4.77 -5.77
N LEU A 72 4.85 3.70 -6.31
CA LEU A 72 4.23 2.38 -6.42
C LEU A 72 3.80 1.87 -5.04
N ALA A 73 4.66 1.96 -4.02
CA ALA A 73 4.32 1.52 -2.65
C ALA A 73 3.07 2.24 -2.09
N LYS A 74 2.83 3.49 -2.49
CA LYS A 74 1.64 4.27 -2.08
C LYS A 74 0.40 3.94 -2.92
N LYS A 75 0.57 3.63 -4.20
CA LYS A 75 -0.52 3.51 -5.18
C LYS A 75 -1.02 2.07 -5.35
N VAL A 76 -0.13 1.08 -5.28
CA VAL A 76 -0.45 -0.34 -5.45
C VAL A 76 -1.55 -0.82 -4.47
N PRO A 77 -1.55 -0.46 -3.17
CA PRO A 77 -2.63 -0.87 -2.27
C PRO A 77 -4.01 -0.32 -2.68
N LYS A 78 -4.05 0.91 -3.20
CA LYS A 78 -5.30 1.52 -3.69
C LYS A 78 -5.78 0.85 -4.97
N LEU A 79 -4.85 0.57 -5.90
CA LEU A 79 -5.17 -0.16 -7.12
C LEU A 79 -5.64 -1.58 -6.82
N ARG A 80 -5.07 -2.25 -5.81
CA ARG A 80 -5.51 -3.58 -5.38
C ARG A 80 -6.96 -3.54 -4.92
N ARG A 81 -7.32 -2.59 -4.06
CA ARG A 81 -8.69 -2.43 -3.59
C ARG A 81 -9.67 -2.23 -4.75
N ALA A 82 -9.36 -1.31 -5.66
CA ALA A 82 -10.20 -1.08 -6.84
C ALA A 82 -10.31 -2.33 -7.72
N ALA A 83 -9.25 -3.13 -7.83
CA ALA A 83 -9.29 -4.39 -8.57
C ALA A 83 -10.13 -5.47 -7.89
N ASP A 84 -10.11 -5.54 -6.56
CA ASP A 84 -10.94 -6.48 -5.81
C ASP A 84 -12.43 -6.11 -5.89
N GLU A 85 -12.76 -4.83 -5.79
CA GLU A 85 -14.12 -4.30 -6.01
C GLU A 85 -14.56 -4.57 -7.47
N PHE A 86 -13.71 -4.24 -8.44
CA PHE A 86 -13.99 -4.48 -9.86
C PHE A 86 -14.27 -5.95 -10.18
N ARG A 87 -13.57 -6.90 -9.55
CA ARG A 87 -13.83 -8.34 -9.75
C ARG A 87 -15.27 -8.70 -9.42
N VAL A 88 -15.83 -8.13 -8.36
CA VAL A 88 -17.21 -8.36 -7.93
C VAL A 88 -18.18 -7.70 -8.91
N HIS A 89 -17.96 -6.43 -9.23
CA HIS A 89 -18.86 -5.67 -10.11
C HIS A 89 -18.85 -6.19 -11.55
N ALA A 90 -17.68 -6.54 -12.10
CA ALA A 90 -17.56 -7.08 -13.46
C ALA A 90 -18.34 -8.40 -13.61
N ALA A 91 -18.25 -9.30 -12.62
CA ALA A 91 -18.98 -10.57 -12.65
C ALA A 91 -20.51 -10.38 -12.53
N ALA A 92 -20.95 -9.34 -11.81
CA ALA A 92 -22.36 -8.99 -11.69
C ALA A 92 -22.90 -8.31 -12.96
N ALA A 93 -22.09 -7.48 -13.61
CA ALA A 93 -22.47 -6.74 -14.80
C ALA A 93 -22.52 -7.62 -16.06
N SER A 94 -21.55 -8.54 -16.24
CA SER A 94 -21.48 -9.34 -17.46
C SER A 94 -20.61 -10.60 -17.31
N THR A 95 -21.04 -11.68 -17.96
CA THR A 95 -20.27 -12.94 -18.04
C THR A 95 -19.43 -13.05 -19.31
N HIS A 96 -19.40 -12.00 -20.15
CA HIS A 96 -18.67 -12.03 -21.42
C HIS A 96 -17.15 -12.16 -21.20
N THR A 97 -16.46 -12.86 -22.11
CA THR A 97 -15.03 -13.15 -21.98
C THR A 97 -14.18 -11.89 -21.80
N ASN A 98 -14.55 -10.77 -22.43
CA ASN A 98 -13.81 -9.50 -22.27
C ASN A 98 -13.72 -9.03 -20.81
N TRP A 99 -14.79 -9.18 -20.03
CA TRP A 99 -14.80 -8.81 -18.61
C TRP A 99 -13.91 -9.73 -17.77
N GLN A 100 -13.94 -11.03 -18.06
CA GLN A 100 -13.06 -12.00 -17.44
C GLN A 100 -11.59 -11.68 -17.74
N GLN A 101 -11.26 -11.37 -18.99
CA GLN A 101 -9.91 -10.97 -19.40
C GLN A 101 -9.49 -9.63 -18.79
N ALA A 102 -10.41 -8.67 -18.63
CA ALA A 102 -10.14 -7.40 -17.97
C ALA A 102 -9.74 -7.62 -16.50
N VAL A 103 -10.47 -8.49 -15.78
CA VAL A 103 -10.13 -8.87 -14.39
C VAL A 103 -8.76 -9.54 -14.32
N ILE A 104 -8.49 -10.54 -15.18
CA ILE A 104 -7.20 -11.25 -15.23
C ILE A 104 -6.05 -10.27 -15.53
N SER A 105 -6.23 -9.39 -16.51
CA SER A 105 -5.23 -8.41 -16.88
C SER A 105 -4.97 -7.42 -15.74
N LEU A 106 -6.00 -6.96 -15.03
CA LEU A 106 -5.86 -6.07 -13.89
C LEU A 106 -5.17 -6.75 -12.70
N ASP A 107 -5.48 -8.02 -12.43
CA ASP A 107 -4.80 -8.80 -11.40
C ASP A 107 -3.31 -8.99 -11.71
N ALA A 108 -2.97 -9.26 -12.98
CA ALA A 108 -1.59 -9.32 -13.45
C ALA A 108 -0.86 -7.98 -13.28
N VAL A 109 -1.53 -6.84 -13.55
CA VAL A 109 -0.97 -5.50 -13.30
C VAL A 109 -0.64 -5.32 -11.83
N VAL A 110 -1.58 -5.60 -10.92
CA VAL A 110 -1.34 -5.39 -9.49
C VAL A 110 -0.24 -6.30 -8.97
N ALA A 111 -0.26 -7.59 -9.32
CA ALA A 111 0.79 -8.52 -8.93
C ALA A 111 2.15 -8.10 -9.47
N GLY A 112 2.22 -7.71 -10.74
CA GLY A 112 3.44 -7.23 -11.39
C GLY A 112 4.00 -5.98 -10.74
N LEU A 113 3.17 -4.97 -10.45
CA LEU A 113 3.62 -3.74 -9.79
C LEU A 113 4.03 -3.99 -8.33
N ALA A 114 3.36 -4.90 -7.62
CA ALA A 114 3.71 -5.28 -6.26
C ALA A 114 5.06 -6.00 -6.18
N ALA A 115 5.37 -6.85 -7.16
CA ALA A 115 6.65 -7.56 -7.24
C ALA A 115 7.85 -6.61 -7.47
N LEU A 116 7.60 -5.39 -7.99
CA LEU A 116 8.60 -4.35 -8.13
C LEU A 116 8.81 -3.51 -6.86
N LEU A 117 8.11 -3.82 -5.76
CA LEU A 117 8.39 -3.19 -4.48
C LEU A 117 9.58 -3.88 -3.82
N PRO A 118 10.47 -3.14 -3.15
CA PRO A 118 11.55 -3.76 -2.40
C PRO A 118 10.96 -4.71 -1.36
N ALA A 119 11.57 -5.87 -1.18
CA ALA A 119 11.22 -6.78 -0.09
C ALA A 119 11.22 -5.96 1.20
N LYS A 120 10.15 -6.08 1.99
CA LYS A 120 10.04 -5.36 3.25
C LYS A 120 11.12 -5.91 4.18
N VAL A 121 12.29 -5.27 4.21
CA VAL A 121 13.35 -5.62 5.16
C VAL A 121 12.77 -5.39 6.54
N ALA A 122 12.55 -6.46 7.29
CA ALA A 122 12.19 -6.35 8.70
C ALA A 122 13.28 -5.50 9.37
N PRO A 123 12.93 -4.47 10.16
CA PRO A 123 13.94 -3.70 10.87
C PRO A 123 14.80 -4.68 11.69
N PRO A 124 16.14 -4.55 11.70
CA PRO A 124 16.97 -5.39 12.53
C PRO A 124 16.45 -5.26 13.95
N ALA A 125 16.09 -6.39 14.57
CA ALA A 125 15.63 -6.42 15.95
C ALA A 125 16.66 -5.67 16.79
N SER A 126 16.30 -4.48 17.28
CA SER A 126 17.18 -3.72 18.14
C SER A 126 17.56 -4.62 19.32
N PRO A 127 18.85 -4.73 19.69
CA PRO A 127 19.23 -5.53 20.83
C PRO A 127 18.47 -4.96 22.04
N ARG A 128 17.58 -5.78 22.61
CA ARG A 128 16.90 -5.42 23.86
C ARG A 128 17.98 -5.22 24.90
N LEU A 129 18.23 -3.96 25.27
CA LEU A 129 19.03 -3.66 26.44
C LEU A 129 18.32 -4.28 27.66
N PRO A 130 19.03 -4.98 28.55
CA PRO A 130 18.44 -5.48 29.77
C PRO A 130 17.92 -4.29 30.59
N THR A 131 16.60 -4.26 30.81
CA THR A 131 15.98 -3.27 31.68
C THR A 131 16.54 -3.43 33.08
N SER A 132 17.26 -2.43 33.58
CA SER A 132 17.72 -2.38 34.97
C SER A 132 16.53 -2.39 35.93
N PRO A 133 16.62 -3.11 37.06
CA PRO A 133 15.55 -3.15 38.04
C PRO A 133 15.39 -1.79 38.72
N ARG A 134 14.14 -1.31 38.80
CA ARG A 134 13.75 -0.10 39.53
C ARG A 134 14.12 -0.24 41.02
N SER A 135 14.89 0.70 41.55
CA SER A 135 15.08 0.86 43.00
C SER A 135 13.79 1.37 43.67
N PRO A 136 13.47 0.94 44.89
CA PRO A 136 12.29 1.40 45.62
C PRO A 136 12.50 2.80 46.19
N THR A 137 11.56 3.71 45.92
CA THR A 137 11.46 5.04 46.52
C THR A 137 11.11 4.93 48.00
N SER A 138 11.97 5.45 48.88
CA SER A 138 11.65 5.66 50.30
C SER A 138 10.72 6.86 50.49
N PRO A 139 9.69 6.80 51.37
CA PRO A 139 8.87 7.95 51.70
C PRO A 139 9.53 8.81 52.81
N LEU A 140 9.43 10.13 52.67
CA LEU A 140 9.82 11.14 53.67
C LEU A 140 8.91 11.09 54.92
N PRO A 141 9.40 11.45 56.13
CA PRO A 141 8.57 11.54 57.32
C PRO A 141 7.77 12.85 57.38
N ALA A 142 6.53 12.75 57.89
CA ALA A 142 5.62 13.88 58.09
C ALA A 142 6.03 14.77 59.28
N SER A 143 5.93 16.09 59.11
CA SER A 143 6.18 17.09 60.16
C SER A 143 5.03 17.14 61.19
N PRO A 144 5.31 17.44 62.47
CA PRO A 144 4.30 17.46 63.52
C PRO A 144 3.51 18.77 63.57
N ARG A 145 2.23 18.64 63.93
CA ARG A 145 1.22 19.70 64.06
C ARG A 145 1.39 20.46 65.39
N PRO A 146 1.23 21.80 65.45
CA PRO A 146 1.33 22.53 66.72
C PRO A 146 0.03 22.45 67.55
N SER A 147 0.19 22.38 68.88
CA SER A 147 -0.87 22.34 69.90
C SER A 147 -1.54 23.71 70.13
N PRO A 148 -2.81 23.76 70.57
CA PRO A 148 -3.51 25.01 70.85
C PRO A 148 -3.14 25.61 72.22
N PRO A 149 -3.30 26.93 72.42
CA PRO A 149 -2.95 27.60 73.68
C PRO A 149 -3.99 27.33 74.78
N ARG A 150 -3.46 27.17 76.00
CA ARG A 150 -4.17 26.95 77.25
C ARG A 150 -4.76 28.28 77.74
N SER A 151 -6.08 28.36 77.89
CA SER A 151 -6.74 29.48 78.56
C SER A 151 -6.71 29.29 80.07
N ALA A 152 -6.43 30.37 80.79
CA ALA A 152 -6.58 30.55 82.23
C ALA A 152 -6.79 32.05 82.51
N PRO A 153 -7.24 32.46 83.70
CA PRO A 153 -8.10 31.77 84.68
C PRO A 153 -9.58 32.17 84.57
#